data_AF-A0A940B083-F1
#
_entry.id   AF-A0A940B083-F1
#
_cell.length_a   1.000
_cell.length_b   1.000
_cell.length_c   1.000
_cell.angle_alpha   90.00
_cell.angle_beta   90.00
_cell.angle_gamma   90.00
#
_symmetry.space_group_name_H-M   'P 1'
#
loop_
_entity.id
_entity.type
_entity.pdbx_description
1 polymer ?
#
loop_
_entity_poly.entity_id
_entity_poly.type
_entity_poly.pdbx_seq_one_letter_code
_entity_poly.pdbx_strand_id
1 'polypeptide(L)'
;MKKISFFFFLLFLGKLLFSQEQLPENLEMRQLPIPPVVELPANYDELIKNSKGNFQEKKIDEIIGKALKTSHVVIEKLNDFMFLQVVPNFAYADEKGEERLGEDLMKILNSGTISAAANSQFMSLDYLEMKMMGLPFKRKLADQLVLGADKFDLSISLTFFINMNKLTNMVLNSLENVKDFKPVFNQAEKFYRAKFENSDMIYFIRIPNIAYEIAYTGELYENIIGKNIKEALFIHDAIKNVESKIKKDPQLSFDGRYIKGVKNDKILIDLWFLPQKTAMNPSEAEKIIAKALKHEPVNISGNEKEGK
;
A
#
# COMPACT_ATOMS: atom_id res chain seq x y z
N MET A 1 -36.47 8.57 14.00
CA MET A 1 -35.50 7.53 14.38
C MET A 1 -34.78 7.06 13.13
N LYS A 2 -33.53 7.50 12.92
CA LYS A 2 -32.77 7.28 11.68
C LYS A 2 -31.96 5.99 11.81
N LYS A 3 -32.03 5.18 10.75
CA LYS A 3 -31.46 3.83 10.58
C LYS A 3 -29.94 3.86 10.82
N ILE A 4 -29.46 3.06 11.76
CA ILE A 4 -28.04 2.79 11.99
C ILE A 4 -27.60 1.81 10.90
N SER A 5 -26.61 2.22 10.11
CA SER A 5 -26.07 1.46 8.98
C SER A 5 -25.25 0.27 9.51
N PHE A 6 -25.71 -0.92 9.19
CA PHE A 6 -25.24 -2.23 9.64
C PHE A 6 -24.12 -2.70 8.69
N PHE A 7 -22.85 -2.31 8.89
CA PHE A 7 -21.79 -2.70 7.93
C PHE A 7 -20.37 -2.95 8.46
N PHE A 8 -20.16 -3.16 9.76
CA PHE A 8 -18.81 -3.50 10.29
C PHE A 8 -18.70 -4.85 11.00
N PHE A 9 -19.78 -5.63 11.08
CA PHE A 9 -19.83 -6.85 11.90
C PHE A 9 -19.40 -8.15 11.18
N LEU A 10 -19.07 -8.10 9.88
CA LEU A 10 -18.96 -9.31 9.05
C LEU A 10 -17.53 -9.72 8.61
N LEU A 11 -16.50 -8.89 8.82
CA LEU A 11 -15.14 -9.24 8.35
C LEU A 11 -14.36 -10.14 9.33
N PHE A 12 -14.69 -10.14 10.63
CA PHE A 12 -14.05 -11.04 11.60
C PHE A 12 -14.76 -12.41 11.66
N LEU A 13 -16.11 -12.43 11.58
CA LEU A 13 -16.89 -13.68 11.50
C LEU A 13 -16.85 -14.33 10.10
N GLY A 14 -16.73 -13.55 9.02
CA GLY A 14 -16.70 -14.07 7.65
C GLY A 14 -15.43 -14.84 7.29
N LYS A 15 -14.27 -14.47 7.86
CA LYS A 15 -13.02 -15.23 7.68
C LYS A 15 -12.96 -16.53 8.50
N LEU A 16 -13.77 -16.65 9.56
CA LEU A 16 -13.94 -17.88 10.33
C LEU A 16 -15.01 -18.83 9.75
N LEU A 17 -15.92 -18.34 8.90
CA LEU A 17 -17.10 -19.11 8.42
C LEU A 17 -17.12 -19.43 6.92
N PHE A 18 -16.16 -18.95 6.11
CA PHE A 18 -16.04 -19.32 4.70
C PHE A 18 -14.71 -20.05 4.40
N SER A 19 -14.55 -21.19 5.07
CA SER A 19 -13.84 -22.35 4.53
C SER A 19 -14.64 -23.59 4.91
N GLN A 20 -15.76 -23.80 4.21
CA GLN A 20 -16.38 -25.13 4.14
C GLN A 20 -15.76 -25.90 2.97
N GLU A 21 -14.44 -26.09 3.00
CA GLU A 21 -13.93 -27.40 2.62
C GLU A 21 -14.09 -28.28 3.86
N GLN A 22 -14.64 -29.48 3.68
CA GLN A 22 -14.81 -30.44 4.76
C GLN A 22 -13.48 -30.62 5.49
N LEU A 23 -13.38 -30.03 6.68
CA LEU A 23 -12.24 -30.21 7.56
C LEU A 23 -12.20 -31.71 7.92
N PRO A 24 -11.07 -32.41 7.69
CA PRO A 24 -10.93 -33.78 8.13
C PRO A 24 -11.14 -33.84 9.64
N GLU A 25 -11.98 -34.78 10.11
CA GLU A 25 -12.45 -34.93 11.50
C GLU A 25 -11.35 -35.15 12.56
N ASN A 26 -10.07 -35.15 12.18
CA ASN A 26 -8.93 -35.36 13.07
C ASN A 26 -7.81 -34.32 12.86
N LEU A 27 -8.15 -33.03 12.78
CA LEU A 27 -7.19 -31.99 13.17
C LEU A 27 -7.26 -31.88 14.68
N GLU A 28 -6.33 -32.52 15.39
CA GLU A 28 -5.94 -32.03 16.71
C GLU A 28 -5.82 -30.51 16.57
N MET A 29 -6.68 -29.75 17.25
CA MET A 29 -6.54 -28.30 17.33
C MET A 29 -5.18 -28.08 17.98
N ARG A 30 -4.14 -27.88 17.16
CA ARG A 30 -2.84 -27.42 17.63
C ARG A 30 -3.16 -26.19 18.44
N GLN A 31 -3.05 -26.29 19.77
CA GLN A 31 -3.19 -25.14 20.64
C GLN A 31 -2.22 -24.11 20.10
N LEU A 32 -2.77 -22.99 19.59
CA LEU A 32 -1.94 -21.89 19.15
C LEU A 32 -1.09 -21.49 20.35
N PRO A 33 0.22 -21.30 20.16
CA PRO A 33 1.09 -20.91 21.26
C PRO A 33 0.56 -19.62 21.88
N ILE A 34 0.54 -19.56 23.22
CA ILE A 34 0.13 -18.36 23.95
C ILE A 34 1.05 -17.21 23.49
N PRO A 35 0.50 -16.11 22.93
CA PRO A 35 1.32 -15.00 22.46
C PRO A 35 2.13 -14.41 23.61
N PRO A 36 3.41 -14.06 23.40
CA PRO A 36 4.21 -13.45 24.46
C PRO A 36 3.64 -12.09 24.86
N VAL A 37 3.67 -11.81 26.16
CA VAL A 37 3.28 -10.51 26.69
C VAL A 37 4.31 -9.46 26.25
N VAL A 38 3.82 -8.34 25.73
CA VAL A 38 4.67 -7.22 25.30
C VAL A 38 4.61 -6.11 26.33
N GLU A 39 5.76 -5.83 26.97
CA GLU A 39 5.93 -4.72 27.90
C GLU A 39 6.56 -3.51 27.20
N LEU A 40 6.07 -2.32 27.54
CA LEU A 40 6.67 -1.07 27.06
C LEU A 40 7.88 -0.69 27.92
N PRO A 41 8.97 -0.18 27.31
CA PRO A 41 10.03 0.48 28.05
C PRO A 41 9.49 1.64 28.91
N ALA A 42 10.05 1.85 30.10
CA ALA A 42 9.62 2.93 31.00
C ALA A 42 9.71 4.34 30.35
N ASN A 43 10.64 4.53 29.41
CA ASN A 43 10.84 5.77 28.66
C ASN A 43 10.21 5.75 27.26
N TYR A 44 9.23 4.88 26.99
CA TYR A 44 8.65 4.70 25.64
C TYR A 44 8.16 6.01 25.01
N ASP A 45 7.44 6.85 25.77
CA ASP A 45 6.92 8.12 25.26
C ASP A 45 8.04 9.10 24.88
N GLU A 46 9.17 9.05 25.58
CA GLU A 46 10.38 9.83 25.25
C GLU A 46 11.07 9.28 24.00
N LEU A 47 11.15 7.96 23.85
CA LEU A 47 11.69 7.30 22.66
C LEU A 47 10.88 7.68 21.40
N ILE A 48 9.55 7.75 21.48
CA ILE A 48 8.71 8.21 20.36
C ILE A 48 9.04 9.65 20.01
N LYS A 49 9.07 10.55 21.00
CA LYS A 49 9.37 11.98 20.78
C LYS A 49 10.72 12.16 20.10
N ASN A 50 11.74 11.44 20.56
CA ASN A 50 13.11 11.50 20.06
C ASN A 50 13.38 10.64 18.81
N SER A 51 12.43 9.80 18.39
CA SER A 51 12.57 8.98 17.19
C SER A 51 12.66 9.85 15.94
N LYS A 52 13.34 9.32 14.91
CA LYS A 52 13.46 9.94 13.58
C LYS A 52 12.23 9.70 12.68
N GLY A 53 11.24 8.97 13.18
CA GLY A 53 10.02 8.67 12.42
C GLY A 53 9.28 9.94 12.02
N ASN A 54 8.56 9.87 10.91
CA ASN A 54 7.66 10.94 10.48
C ASN A 54 6.46 11.05 11.44
N PHE A 55 5.63 12.09 11.26
CA PHE A 55 4.47 12.31 12.13
C PHE A 55 3.50 11.11 12.17
N GLN A 56 3.26 10.45 11.04
CA GLN A 56 2.37 9.30 10.97
C GLN A 56 2.95 8.10 11.71
N GLU A 57 4.25 7.82 11.56
CA GLU A 57 4.94 6.75 12.29
C GLU A 57 4.89 6.98 13.80
N LYS A 58 5.17 8.21 14.26
CA LYS A 58 5.05 8.57 15.68
C LYS A 58 3.63 8.39 16.20
N LYS A 59 2.60 8.77 15.41
CA LYS A 59 1.20 8.58 15.80
C LYS A 59 0.82 7.09 15.86
N ILE A 60 1.37 6.25 14.98
CA ILE A 60 1.20 4.79 15.04
C ILE A 60 1.80 4.25 16.35
N ASP A 61 3.04 4.63 16.69
CA ASP A 61 3.68 4.24 17.96
C ASP A 61 2.86 4.69 19.18
N GLU A 62 2.32 5.91 19.18
CA GLU A 62 1.45 6.39 20.26
C GLU A 62 0.20 5.52 20.46
N ILE A 63 -0.45 5.12 19.37
CA ILE A 63 -1.65 4.26 19.40
C ILE A 63 -1.29 2.86 19.90
N ILE A 64 -0.16 2.31 19.45
CA ILE A 64 0.34 1.02 19.93
C ILE A 64 0.64 1.09 21.42
N GLY A 65 1.35 2.12 21.86
CA GLY A 65 1.65 2.35 23.27
C GLY A 65 0.38 2.44 24.12
N LYS A 66 -0.64 3.15 23.63
CA LYS A 66 -1.94 3.23 24.31
C LYS A 66 -2.59 1.85 24.46
N ALA A 67 -2.65 1.06 23.37
CA ALA A 67 -3.25 -0.27 23.39
C ALA A 67 -2.54 -1.22 24.37
N LEU A 68 -1.21 -1.16 24.41
CA LEU A 68 -0.39 -1.97 25.33
C LEU A 68 -0.56 -1.53 26.79
N LYS A 69 -0.52 -0.22 27.09
CA LYS A 69 -0.72 0.31 28.46
C LYS A 69 -2.09 -0.05 29.02
N THR A 70 -3.13 -0.01 28.20
CA THR A 70 -4.48 -0.37 28.64
C THR A 70 -4.71 -1.87 28.56
N SER A 71 -3.92 -2.63 27.78
CA SER A 71 -4.23 -4.02 27.42
C SER A 71 -5.63 -4.17 26.82
N HIS A 72 -6.01 -3.20 25.99
CA HIS A 72 -7.32 -3.17 25.33
C HIS A 72 -7.15 -2.85 23.85
N VAL A 73 -8.12 -3.24 23.02
CA VAL A 73 -8.19 -2.80 21.63
C VAL A 73 -8.29 -1.28 21.58
N VAL A 74 -7.51 -0.68 20.69
CA VAL A 74 -7.59 0.75 20.39
C VAL A 74 -7.87 0.91 18.90
N ILE A 75 -8.87 1.72 18.58
CA ILE A 75 -9.11 2.17 17.21
C ILE A 75 -9.08 3.70 17.21
N GLU A 76 -8.15 4.28 16.45
CA GLU A 76 -7.99 5.73 16.35
C GLU A 76 -7.82 6.18 14.90
N LYS A 77 -8.26 7.41 14.64
CA LYS A 77 -8.01 8.10 13.38
C LYS A 77 -6.51 8.43 13.29
N LEU A 78 -5.81 7.87 12.31
CA LEU A 78 -4.40 8.21 12.02
C LEU A 78 -4.33 9.53 11.27
N ASN A 79 -5.13 9.64 10.22
CA ASN A 79 -5.23 10.82 9.39
C ASN A 79 -6.62 10.89 8.78
N ASP A 80 -6.78 11.82 7.84
CA ASP A 80 -8.07 12.18 7.30
C ASP A 80 -8.83 11.08 6.56
N PHE A 81 -8.13 10.07 6.05
CA PHE A 81 -8.70 8.96 5.29
C PHE A 81 -8.38 7.59 5.90
N MET A 82 -7.62 7.52 7.00
CA MET A 82 -7.12 6.27 7.56
C MET A 82 -7.37 6.19 9.06
N PHE A 83 -7.88 5.04 9.48
CA PHE A 83 -7.95 4.61 10.88
C PHE A 83 -6.98 3.46 11.10
N LEU A 84 -6.46 3.34 12.32
CA LEU A 84 -5.65 2.21 12.77
C LEU A 84 -6.35 1.53 13.94
N GLN A 85 -6.49 0.22 13.83
CA GLN A 85 -6.79 -0.66 14.94
C GLN A 85 -5.51 -1.35 15.40
N VAL A 86 -5.31 -1.37 16.72
CA VAL A 86 -4.27 -2.15 17.38
C VAL A 86 -4.93 -3.13 18.35
N VAL A 87 -4.60 -4.41 18.20
CA VAL A 87 -5.08 -5.48 19.08
C VAL A 87 -3.87 -6.10 19.80
N PRO A 88 -3.74 -5.94 21.13
CA PRO A 88 -2.76 -6.69 21.93
C PRO A 88 -3.27 -8.12 22.14
N ASN A 89 -2.99 -9.03 21.19
CA ASN A 89 -3.57 -10.38 21.16
C ASN A 89 -3.31 -11.19 22.44
N PHE A 90 -2.18 -10.96 23.12
CA PHE A 90 -1.88 -11.61 24.40
C PHE A 90 -2.94 -11.33 25.49
N ALA A 91 -3.63 -10.18 25.43
CA ALA A 91 -4.67 -9.81 26.40
C ALA A 91 -5.99 -10.56 26.20
N TYR A 92 -6.13 -11.28 25.08
CA TYR A 92 -7.36 -11.95 24.65
C TYR A 92 -7.16 -13.43 24.31
N ALA A 93 -6.05 -14.03 24.72
CA ALA A 93 -5.67 -15.39 24.35
C ALA A 93 -6.41 -16.50 25.15
N ASP A 94 -7.14 -16.16 26.21
CA ASP A 94 -7.93 -17.10 27.01
C ASP A 94 -9.41 -17.11 26.58
N GLU A 95 -10.19 -18.10 27.02
CA GLU A 95 -11.62 -18.23 26.68
C GLU A 95 -12.43 -16.98 27.07
N LYS A 96 -12.10 -16.36 28.21
CA LYS A 96 -12.72 -15.10 28.64
C LYS A 96 -12.25 -13.89 27.81
N GLY A 97 -11.18 -14.04 27.03
CA GLY A 97 -10.59 -13.03 26.19
C GLY A 97 -11.46 -12.68 25.00
N GLU A 98 -12.12 -13.66 24.40
CA GLU A 98 -13.05 -13.41 23.29
C GLU A 98 -14.24 -12.55 23.72
N GLU A 99 -14.79 -12.82 24.91
CA GLU A 99 -15.87 -12.00 25.49
C GLU A 99 -15.40 -10.56 25.74
N ARG A 100 -14.23 -10.38 26.36
CA ARG A 100 -13.63 -9.04 26.58
C ARG A 100 -13.37 -8.29 25.27
N LEU A 101 -12.87 -8.99 24.25
CA LEU A 101 -12.65 -8.41 22.92
C LEU A 101 -13.96 -7.91 22.31
N GLY A 102 -15.03 -8.71 22.40
CA GLY A 102 -16.36 -8.33 21.96
C GLY A 102 -16.88 -7.08 22.69
N GLU A 103 -16.75 -7.04 24.02
CA GLU A 103 -17.15 -5.88 24.83
C GLU A 103 -16.39 -4.61 24.44
N ASP A 104 -15.07 -4.70 24.26
CA ASP A 104 -14.23 -3.57 23.90
C ASP A 104 -14.57 -3.01 22.53
N LEU A 105 -14.78 -3.89 21.54
CA LEU A 105 -15.23 -3.47 20.22
C LEU A 105 -16.60 -2.76 20.28
N MET A 106 -17.54 -3.28 21.09
CA MET A 106 -18.83 -2.63 21.28
C MET A 106 -18.72 -1.26 21.95
N LYS A 107 -17.84 -1.09 22.95
CA LYS A 107 -17.57 0.21 23.57
C LYS A 107 -17.02 1.21 22.55
N ILE A 108 -16.09 0.78 21.69
CA ILE A 108 -15.48 1.62 20.64
C ILE A 108 -16.50 2.02 19.57
N LEU A 109 -17.39 1.10 19.17
CA LEU A 109 -18.46 1.42 18.22
C LEU A 109 -19.44 2.45 18.81
N ASN A 110 -19.76 2.32 20.10
CA ASN A 110 -20.70 3.20 20.79
C ASN A 110 -20.10 4.56 21.18
N SER A 111 -18.77 4.68 21.28
CA SER A 111 -18.11 5.95 21.63
C SER A 111 -18.12 6.98 20.49
N GLY A 112 -18.49 6.57 19.27
CA GLY A 112 -18.46 7.44 18.10
C GLY A 112 -17.04 7.78 17.62
N THR A 113 -16.02 7.08 18.12
CA THR A 113 -14.61 7.27 17.74
C THR A 113 -14.38 7.04 16.24
N ILE A 114 -15.22 6.18 15.64
CA ILE A 114 -15.22 5.90 14.20
C ILE A 114 -16.44 6.57 13.58
N SER A 115 -16.23 7.71 12.92
CA SER A 115 -17.26 8.36 12.12
C SER A 115 -16.86 8.36 10.65
N ALA A 116 -17.68 7.75 9.80
CA ALA A 116 -17.52 7.78 8.35
C ALA A 116 -18.88 8.04 7.68
N ALA A 117 -18.86 8.67 6.50
CA ALA A 117 -20.07 8.83 5.71
C ALA A 117 -20.65 7.46 5.33
N ALA A 118 -21.97 7.34 5.27
CA ALA A 118 -22.66 6.06 5.08
C ALA A 118 -22.30 5.32 3.78
N ASN A 119 -21.78 6.03 2.77
CA ASN A 119 -21.34 5.48 1.49
C ASN A 119 -19.81 5.30 1.40
N SER A 120 -19.09 5.40 2.51
CA SER A 120 -17.63 5.22 2.53
C SER A 120 -17.27 3.78 2.19
N GLN A 121 -16.40 3.60 1.20
CA GLN A 121 -15.79 2.31 0.89
C GLN A 121 -14.47 2.20 1.66
N PHE A 122 -14.35 1.17 2.50
CA PHE A 122 -13.13 0.91 3.25
C PHE A 122 -12.38 -0.28 2.70
N MET A 123 -11.07 -0.11 2.54
CA MET A 123 -10.12 -1.20 2.39
C MET A 123 -9.54 -1.52 3.77
N SER A 124 -9.62 -2.78 4.19
CA SER A 124 -8.97 -3.28 5.40
C SER A 124 -7.65 -3.92 5.02
N LEU A 125 -6.57 -3.48 5.66
CA LEU A 125 -5.22 -3.93 5.42
C LEU A 125 -4.61 -4.42 6.72
N ASP A 126 -4.57 -5.74 6.89
CA ASP A 126 -3.84 -6.34 7.99
C ASP A 126 -2.33 -6.33 7.70
N TYR A 127 -1.55 -5.82 8.65
CA TYR A 127 -0.11 -5.63 8.46
C TYR A 127 0.63 -6.96 8.23
N LEU A 128 0.23 -8.02 8.93
CA LEU A 128 0.87 -9.33 8.80
C LEU A 128 0.55 -9.95 7.44
N GLU A 129 -0.71 -9.87 7.00
CA GLU A 129 -1.11 -10.29 5.65
C GLU A 129 -0.31 -9.54 4.58
N MET A 130 -0.20 -8.20 4.69
CA MET A 130 0.59 -7.40 3.76
C MET A 130 2.08 -7.79 3.75
N LYS A 131 2.66 -8.12 4.91
CA LYS A 131 4.04 -8.61 5.03
C LYS A 131 4.23 -9.93 4.30
N MET A 132 3.24 -10.82 4.36
CA MET A 132 3.27 -12.11 3.68
C MET A 132 3.06 -12.01 2.17
N MET A 133 2.38 -10.97 1.68
CA MET A 133 2.17 -10.75 0.23
C MET A 133 3.46 -10.47 -0.56
N GLY A 134 4.59 -10.19 0.10
CA GLY A 134 5.86 -9.95 -0.59
C GLY A 134 5.83 -8.70 -1.48
N LEU A 135 5.15 -7.64 -1.02
CA LEU A 135 5.04 -6.38 -1.78
C LEU A 135 6.43 -5.81 -2.11
N PRO A 136 6.63 -5.23 -3.31
CA PRO A 136 7.95 -4.81 -3.81
C PRO A 136 8.51 -3.54 -3.15
N PHE A 137 8.00 -3.18 -1.96
CA PHE A 137 8.43 -2.00 -1.23
C PHE A 137 9.69 -2.31 -0.43
N LYS A 138 10.73 -1.48 -0.63
CA LYS A 138 12.04 -1.66 0.02
C LYS A 138 12.04 -1.34 1.51
N ARG A 139 11.14 -0.45 1.95
CA ARG A 139 11.01 0.03 3.33
C ARG A 139 9.83 -0.67 4.00
N LYS A 140 9.98 -1.07 5.26
CA LYS A 140 8.90 -1.66 6.08
C LYS A 140 8.62 -0.77 7.29
N LEU A 141 7.35 -0.57 7.61
CA LEU A 141 6.90 0.20 8.76
C LEU A 141 7.48 -0.34 10.08
N ALA A 142 7.40 -1.66 10.32
CA ALA A 142 7.87 -2.27 11.57
C ALA A 142 9.38 -2.08 11.84
N ASP A 143 10.18 -1.84 10.81
CA ASP A 143 11.62 -1.57 10.95
C ASP A 143 11.89 -0.14 11.47
N GLN A 144 10.87 0.73 11.51
CA GLN A 144 10.98 2.14 11.89
C GLN A 144 10.26 2.49 13.20
N LEU A 145 9.38 1.59 13.69
CA LEU A 145 8.66 1.78 14.94
C LEU A 145 9.62 1.69 16.13
N VAL A 146 9.28 2.40 17.21
CA VAL A 146 10.06 2.36 18.46
C VAL A 146 10.03 0.96 19.08
N LEU A 147 8.87 0.30 18.98
CA LEU A 147 8.78 -1.13 19.28
C LEU A 147 9.42 -1.93 18.15
N GLY A 148 10.37 -2.79 18.49
CA GLY A 148 11.05 -3.64 17.52
C GLY A 148 10.08 -4.56 16.78
N ALA A 149 10.41 -4.86 15.53
CA ALA A 149 9.63 -5.74 14.66
C ALA A 149 9.39 -7.15 15.27
N ASP A 150 10.25 -7.59 16.17
CA ASP A 150 10.13 -8.85 16.92
C ASP A 150 8.91 -8.89 17.86
N LYS A 151 8.40 -7.73 18.28
CA LYS A 151 7.22 -7.64 19.17
C LYS A 151 5.88 -7.79 18.44
N PHE A 152 5.91 -7.76 17.11
CA PHE A 152 4.73 -7.93 16.26
C PHE A 152 4.47 -9.39 15.88
N ASP A 153 5.25 -10.33 16.42
CA ASP A 153 5.09 -11.76 16.14
C ASP A 153 3.88 -12.31 16.91
N LEU A 154 2.71 -12.28 16.25
CA LEU A 154 1.37 -12.70 16.74
C LEU A 154 0.87 -11.99 18.00
N SER A 155 1.69 -11.19 18.68
CA SER A 155 1.37 -10.57 19.97
C SER A 155 0.62 -9.25 19.82
N ILE A 156 0.85 -8.56 18.70
CA ILE A 156 0.21 -7.28 18.37
C ILE A 156 -0.24 -7.35 16.91
N SER A 157 -1.54 -7.20 16.68
CA SER A 157 -2.09 -7.04 15.32
C SER A 157 -2.34 -5.58 15.00
N LEU A 158 -1.92 -5.16 13.80
CA LEU A 158 -2.19 -3.85 13.24
C LEU A 158 -3.10 -4.00 12.02
N THR A 159 -4.25 -3.34 12.05
CA THR A 159 -5.17 -3.31 10.90
C THR A 159 -5.47 -1.87 10.52
N PHE A 160 -5.16 -1.52 9.28
CA PHE A 160 -5.47 -0.20 8.73
C PHE A 160 -6.83 -0.25 8.01
N PHE A 161 -7.68 0.73 8.29
CA PHE A 161 -8.93 0.94 7.56
C PHE A 161 -8.82 2.22 6.75
N ILE A 162 -8.71 2.07 5.43
CA ILE A 162 -8.48 3.17 4.49
C ILE A 162 -9.77 3.48 3.75
N ASN A 163 -10.26 4.72 3.87
CA ASN A 163 -11.40 5.22 3.12
C ASN A 163 -11.00 5.45 1.66
N MET A 164 -11.32 4.49 0.81
CA MET A 164 -10.94 4.46 -0.60
C MET A 164 -11.57 5.60 -1.40
N ASN A 165 -12.77 6.05 -1.04
CA ASN A 165 -13.40 7.19 -1.70
C ASN A 165 -12.59 8.47 -1.43
N LYS A 166 -12.19 8.67 -0.17
CA LYS A 166 -11.42 9.85 0.22
C LYS A 166 -10.01 9.81 -0.37
N LEU A 167 -9.34 8.65 -0.32
CA LEU A 167 -8.03 8.48 -0.95
C LEU A 167 -8.09 8.72 -2.47
N THR A 168 -9.12 8.18 -3.15
CA THR A 168 -9.33 8.40 -4.60
C THR A 168 -9.44 9.90 -4.91
N ASN A 169 -10.26 10.64 -4.16
CA ASN A 169 -10.43 12.08 -4.36
C ASN A 169 -9.15 12.87 -4.06
N MET A 170 -8.39 12.47 -3.04
CA MET A 170 -7.10 13.09 -2.76
C MET A 170 -6.12 12.89 -3.91
N VAL A 171 -6.06 11.68 -4.47
CA VAL A 171 -5.23 11.40 -5.65
C VAL A 171 -5.68 12.25 -6.83
N LEU A 172 -6.98 12.34 -7.12
CA LEU A 172 -7.49 13.24 -8.18
C LEU A 172 -6.97 14.66 -8.00
N ASN A 173 -7.17 15.24 -6.82
CA ASN A 173 -6.77 16.62 -6.52
C ASN A 173 -5.26 16.81 -6.71
N SER A 174 -4.44 15.84 -6.31
CA SER A 174 -2.99 15.89 -6.53
C SER A 174 -2.63 15.86 -8.01
N LEU A 175 -3.36 15.08 -8.83
CA LEU A 175 -3.09 14.94 -10.26
C LEU A 175 -3.62 16.11 -11.09
N GLU A 176 -4.77 16.70 -10.73
CA GLU A 176 -5.33 17.87 -11.41
C GLU A 176 -4.43 19.12 -11.29
N ASN A 177 -3.59 19.18 -10.26
CA ASN A 177 -2.62 20.25 -10.08
C ASN A 177 -1.40 20.14 -11.02
N VAL A 178 -1.26 19.04 -11.78
CA VAL A 178 -0.16 18.85 -12.74
C VAL A 178 -0.56 19.38 -14.11
N LYS A 179 0.23 20.31 -14.66
CA LYS A 179 -0.10 20.99 -15.94
C LYS A 179 0.18 20.13 -17.17
N ASP A 180 1.11 19.18 -17.07
CA ASP A 180 1.64 18.44 -18.21
C ASP A 180 0.74 17.29 -18.69
N PHE A 181 -0.18 16.81 -17.85
CA PHE A 181 -1.10 15.74 -18.21
C PHE A 181 -2.49 15.94 -17.61
N LYS A 182 -3.47 15.26 -18.20
CA LYS A 182 -4.84 15.16 -17.68
C LYS A 182 -5.04 13.81 -17.00
N PRO A 183 -5.57 13.76 -15.76
CA PRO A 183 -5.92 12.49 -15.14
C PRO A 183 -7.19 11.90 -15.79
N VAL A 184 -7.16 10.63 -16.15
CA VAL A 184 -8.32 9.88 -16.65
C VAL A 184 -8.60 8.72 -15.70
N PHE A 185 -9.77 8.72 -15.08
CA PHE A 185 -10.11 7.72 -14.06
C PHE A 185 -10.75 6.47 -14.66
N ASN A 186 -10.26 5.30 -14.24
CA ASN A 186 -10.93 4.02 -14.46
C ASN A 186 -11.59 3.59 -13.14
N GLN A 187 -12.92 3.62 -13.12
CA GLN A 187 -13.71 3.29 -11.94
C GLN A 187 -13.72 1.79 -11.62
N ALA A 188 -13.63 0.92 -12.63
CA ALA A 188 -13.69 -0.53 -12.44
C ALA A 188 -12.42 -1.07 -11.77
N GLU A 189 -11.26 -0.59 -12.21
CA GLU A 189 -9.95 -1.03 -11.73
C GLU A 189 -9.32 -0.06 -10.72
N LYS A 190 -10.00 1.05 -10.40
CA LYS A 190 -9.61 2.05 -9.40
C LYS A 190 -8.20 2.60 -9.61
N PHE A 191 -7.95 3.17 -10.78
CA PHE A 191 -6.70 3.86 -11.09
C PHE A 191 -6.91 5.14 -11.89
N TYR A 192 -5.94 6.04 -11.83
CA TYR A 192 -5.81 7.17 -12.74
C TYR A 192 -4.75 6.90 -13.80
N ARG A 193 -5.08 7.15 -15.07
CA ARG A 193 -4.09 7.24 -16.16
C ARG A 193 -3.64 8.70 -16.28
N ALA A 194 -2.33 8.93 -16.31
CA ALA A 194 -1.78 10.22 -16.73
C ALA A 194 -1.81 10.30 -18.27
N LYS A 195 -2.75 11.08 -18.82
CA LYS A 195 -2.91 11.27 -20.27
C LYS A 195 -2.20 12.53 -20.74
N PHE A 196 -1.16 12.33 -21.54
CA PHE A 196 -0.42 13.41 -22.21
C PHE A 196 -1.02 13.64 -23.60
N GLU A 197 -1.06 14.89 -24.07
CA GLU A 197 -1.71 15.22 -25.35
C GLU A 197 -0.89 14.77 -26.57
N ASN A 198 0.44 14.80 -26.44
CA ASN A 198 1.38 14.54 -27.54
C ASN A 198 2.10 13.18 -27.44
N SER A 199 1.57 12.26 -26.63
CA SER A 199 2.20 10.97 -26.40
C SER A 199 1.16 9.87 -26.13
N ASP A 200 1.38 8.70 -26.73
CA ASP A 200 0.56 7.51 -26.47
C ASP A 200 0.96 6.79 -25.18
N MET A 201 1.90 7.34 -24.40
CA MET A 201 2.34 6.78 -23.13
C MET A 201 1.18 6.43 -22.21
N ILE A 202 1.35 5.31 -21.51
CA ILE A 202 0.42 4.83 -20.50
C ILE A 202 1.16 4.71 -19.17
N TYR A 203 0.83 5.61 -18.25
CA TYR A 203 1.24 5.52 -16.84
C TYR A 203 0.01 5.44 -15.94
N PHE A 204 -0.03 4.42 -15.09
CA PHE A 204 -1.16 4.14 -14.20
C PHE A 204 -0.77 4.39 -12.74
N ILE A 205 -1.59 5.17 -12.05
CA ILE A 205 -1.51 5.41 -10.61
C ILE A 205 -2.68 4.66 -9.97
N ARG A 206 -2.40 3.45 -9.48
CA ARG A 206 -3.40 2.54 -8.90
C ARG A 206 -3.69 2.92 -7.45
N ILE A 207 -4.93 3.28 -7.14
CA ILE A 207 -5.34 3.69 -5.80
C ILE A 207 -5.06 2.60 -4.74
N PRO A 208 -5.34 1.30 -4.99
CA PRO A 208 -4.99 0.25 -4.04
C PRO A 208 -3.49 0.17 -3.76
N ASN A 209 -2.63 0.38 -4.77
CA ASN A 209 -1.18 0.35 -4.56
C ASN A 209 -0.71 1.48 -3.66
N ILE A 210 -1.28 2.68 -3.81
CA ILE A 210 -1.01 3.81 -2.91
C ILE A 210 -1.43 3.46 -1.48
N ALA A 211 -2.60 2.84 -1.30
CA ALA A 211 -3.08 2.39 0.01
C ALA A 211 -2.13 1.38 0.66
N TYR A 212 -1.70 0.37 -0.11
CA TYR A 212 -0.70 -0.60 0.34
C TYR A 212 0.64 0.06 0.70
N GLU A 213 1.16 0.97 -0.15
CA GLU A 213 2.44 1.62 0.11
C GLU A 213 2.39 2.45 1.41
N ILE A 214 1.32 3.24 1.63
CA ILE A 214 1.14 4.01 2.87
C ILE A 214 1.14 3.10 4.09
N ALA A 215 0.30 2.06 4.09
CA ALA A 215 0.12 1.18 5.24
C ALA A 215 1.36 0.31 5.51
N TYR A 216 2.03 -0.15 4.45
CA TYR A 216 3.19 -1.03 4.56
C TYR A 216 4.46 -0.29 4.97
N THR A 217 4.68 0.91 4.44
CA THR A 217 5.93 1.67 4.62
C THR A 217 5.86 2.70 5.73
N GLY A 218 4.66 3.14 6.13
CA GLY A 218 4.48 4.29 7.01
C GLY A 218 4.74 5.64 6.35
N GLU A 219 5.01 5.66 5.05
CA GLU A 219 5.35 6.87 4.30
C GLU A 219 4.15 7.81 4.14
N LEU A 220 4.44 9.11 4.11
CA LEU A 220 3.40 10.13 3.92
C LEU A 220 2.82 10.05 2.51
N TYR A 221 1.51 10.27 2.41
CA TYR A 221 0.77 10.26 1.14
C TYR A 221 1.43 11.16 0.08
N GLU A 222 1.84 12.37 0.48
CA GLU A 222 2.43 13.40 -0.38
C GLU A 222 3.73 12.91 -1.04
N ASN A 223 4.54 12.13 -0.30
CA ASN A 223 5.79 11.59 -0.81
C ASN A 223 5.51 10.49 -1.85
N ILE A 224 4.55 9.61 -1.58
CA ILE A 224 4.18 8.51 -2.49
C ILE A 224 3.57 9.05 -3.78
N ILE A 225 2.59 9.96 -3.69
CA ILE A 225 1.96 10.53 -4.88
C ILE A 225 2.96 11.41 -5.66
N GLY A 226 3.80 12.17 -4.96
CA GLY A 226 4.84 12.99 -5.58
C GLY A 226 5.85 12.15 -6.37
N LYS A 227 6.25 10.98 -5.84
CA LYS A 227 7.08 10.01 -6.57
C LYS A 227 6.40 9.53 -7.85
N ASN A 228 5.13 9.09 -7.77
CA ASN A 228 4.38 8.61 -8.94
C ASN A 228 4.24 9.68 -10.03
N ILE A 229 3.99 10.94 -9.65
CA ILE A 229 3.92 12.07 -10.59
C ILE A 229 5.29 12.29 -11.26
N LYS A 230 6.37 12.31 -10.48
CA LYS A 230 7.73 12.48 -11.00
C LYS A 230 8.10 11.37 -11.98
N GLU A 231 7.77 10.12 -11.66
CA GLU A 231 8.02 8.97 -12.54
C GLU A 231 7.24 9.11 -13.86
N ALA A 232 5.97 9.49 -13.81
CA ALA A 232 5.16 9.71 -15.01
C ALA A 232 5.74 10.81 -15.93
N LEU A 233 6.14 11.94 -15.35
CA LEU A 233 6.75 13.06 -16.08
C LEU A 233 8.10 12.68 -16.67
N PHE A 234 8.93 11.98 -15.90
CA PHE A 234 10.24 11.50 -16.35
C PHE A 234 10.12 10.57 -17.57
N ILE A 235 9.21 9.59 -17.51
CA ILE A 235 9.00 8.67 -18.63
C ILE A 235 8.51 9.43 -19.85
N HIS A 236 7.53 10.33 -19.70
CA HIS A 236 7.02 11.15 -20.78
C HIS A 236 8.15 11.97 -21.43
N ASP A 237 8.98 12.64 -20.63
CA ASP A 237 10.08 13.45 -21.14
C ASP A 237 11.13 12.63 -21.88
N ALA A 238 11.38 11.39 -21.44
CA ALA A 238 12.30 10.47 -22.11
C ALA A 238 11.80 10.04 -23.50
N ILE A 239 10.49 9.95 -23.71
CA ILE A 239 9.92 9.41 -24.96
C ILE A 239 9.33 10.46 -25.90
N LYS A 240 8.89 11.64 -25.42
CA LYS A 240 8.10 12.61 -26.20
C LYS A 240 8.75 13.02 -27.53
N ASN A 241 10.08 13.09 -27.57
CA ASN A 241 10.83 13.49 -28.78
C ASN A 241 11.24 12.33 -29.69
N VAL A 242 11.07 11.09 -29.24
CA VAL A 242 11.53 9.88 -29.93
C VAL A 242 10.39 8.91 -30.27
N GLU A 243 9.21 9.08 -29.68
CA GLU A 243 8.03 8.24 -29.91
C GLU A 243 7.66 8.13 -31.39
N SER A 244 7.67 9.25 -32.13
CA SER A 244 7.41 9.25 -33.57
C SER A 244 8.44 8.44 -34.36
N LYS A 245 9.70 8.43 -33.92
CA LYS A 245 10.76 7.63 -34.55
C LYS A 245 10.54 6.15 -34.29
N ILE A 246 10.21 5.77 -33.05
CA ILE A 246 9.92 4.39 -32.66
C ILE A 246 8.76 3.83 -33.49
N LYS A 247 7.66 4.59 -33.65
CA LYS A 247 6.48 4.14 -34.40
C LYS A 247 6.70 4.01 -35.92
N LYS A 248 7.65 4.76 -36.48
CA LYS A 248 7.99 4.70 -37.91
C LYS A 248 9.03 3.65 -38.23
N ASP A 249 9.68 3.09 -37.21
CA ASP A 249 10.71 2.07 -37.36
C ASP A 249 10.06 0.70 -37.62
N PRO A 250 10.33 0.05 -38.77
CA PRO A 250 9.71 -1.22 -39.12
C PRO A 250 10.16 -2.38 -38.21
N GLN A 251 11.21 -2.21 -37.41
CA GLN A 251 11.71 -3.24 -36.49
C GLN A 251 11.24 -3.02 -35.05
N LEU A 252 10.57 -1.91 -34.75
CA LEU A 252 10.09 -1.58 -33.42
C LEU A 252 8.58 -1.40 -33.39
N SER A 253 7.98 -1.66 -32.24
CA SER A 253 6.59 -1.33 -31.96
C SER A 253 6.46 -0.69 -30.58
N PHE A 254 5.52 0.23 -30.44
CA PHE A 254 5.21 0.92 -29.19
C PHE A 254 3.72 0.83 -28.88
N ASP A 255 3.37 0.33 -27.69
CA ASP A 255 1.99 0.17 -27.22
C ASP A 255 1.62 1.11 -26.06
N GLY A 256 2.43 2.13 -25.82
CA GLY A 256 2.26 3.08 -24.72
C GLY A 256 3.02 2.71 -23.45
N ARG A 257 3.35 1.43 -23.23
CA ARG A 257 4.16 0.97 -22.09
C ARG A 257 5.47 0.33 -22.52
N TYR A 258 5.45 -0.43 -23.60
CA TYR A 258 6.58 -1.24 -24.03
C TYR A 258 7.13 -0.75 -25.36
N ILE A 259 8.45 -0.70 -25.47
CA ILE A 259 9.15 -0.69 -26.75
C ILE A 259 9.57 -2.13 -27.03
N LYS A 260 9.06 -2.71 -28.12
CA LYS A 260 9.26 -4.12 -28.47
C LYS A 260 9.93 -4.24 -29.84
N GLY A 261 10.67 -5.33 -30.04
CA GLY A 261 11.18 -5.71 -31.36
C GLY A 261 10.13 -6.49 -32.15
N VAL A 262 9.74 -6.02 -33.33
CA VAL A 262 8.64 -6.57 -34.15
C VAL A 262 8.85 -8.04 -34.51
N LYS A 263 10.09 -8.45 -34.83
CA LYS A 263 10.37 -9.81 -35.30
C LYS A 263 10.19 -10.90 -34.24
N ASN A 264 10.42 -10.58 -32.96
CA ASN A 264 10.46 -11.56 -31.88
C ASN A 264 9.48 -11.24 -30.74
N ASP A 265 8.68 -10.18 -30.87
CA ASP A 265 7.83 -9.58 -29.84
C ASP A 265 8.54 -9.36 -28.48
N LYS A 266 9.88 -9.28 -28.51
CA LYS A 266 10.69 -9.16 -27.30
C LYS A 266 10.56 -7.75 -26.75
N ILE A 267 10.18 -7.63 -25.47
CA ILE A 267 10.23 -6.38 -24.74
C ILE A 267 11.70 -5.95 -24.62
N LEU A 268 12.03 -4.83 -25.24
CA LEU A 268 13.35 -4.21 -25.13
C LEU A 268 13.36 -3.27 -23.93
N ILE A 269 12.29 -2.47 -23.79
CA ILE A 269 12.12 -1.50 -22.71
C ILE A 269 10.68 -1.56 -22.19
N ASP A 270 10.50 -1.94 -20.92
CA ASP A 270 9.31 -1.63 -20.13
C ASP A 270 9.51 -0.25 -19.48
N LEU A 271 8.74 0.73 -19.96
CA LEU A 271 8.88 2.11 -19.52
C LEU A 271 8.63 2.28 -18.01
N TRP A 272 7.85 1.42 -17.37
CA TRP A 272 7.61 1.51 -15.93
C TRP A 272 8.86 1.25 -15.08
N PHE A 273 9.83 0.49 -15.59
CA PHE A 273 11.09 0.22 -14.90
C PHE A 273 12.23 1.15 -15.34
N LEU A 274 11.98 2.02 -16.33
CA LEU A 274 12.95 3.00 -16.80
C LEU A 274 13.39 3.99 -15.70
N PRO A 275 12.50 4.56 -14.85
CA PRO A 275 12.92 5.44 -13.76
C PRO A 275 13.87 4.75 -12.78
N GLN A 276 13.56 3.51 -12.38
CA GLN A 276 14.40 2.75 -11.46
C GLN A 276 15.75 2.39 -12.08
N LYS A 277 15.77 1.96 -13.34
CA LYS A 277 17.00 1.54 -14.03
C LYS A 277 17.97 2.71 -14.24
N THR A 278 17.44 3.91 -14.44
CA THR A 278 18.23 5.12 -14.72
C THR A 278 18.44 6.00 -13.49
N ALA A 279 17.86 5.64 -12.34
CA ALA A 279 17.76 6.50 -11.16
C ALA A 279 17.17 7.89 -11.50
N MET A 280 16.20 7.93 -12.41
CA MET A 280 15.58 9.14 -12.97
C MET A 280 16.58 10.10 -13.65
N ASN A 281 17.69 9.59 -14.20
CA ASN A 281 18.65 10.40 -14.96
C ASN A 281 18.23 10.50 -16.45
N PRO A 282 17.93 11.72 -16.97
CA PRO A 282 17.50 11.88 -18.36
C PRO A 282 18.53 11.41 -19.39
N SER A 283 19.82 11.69 -19.16
CA SER A 283 20.89 11.31 -20.10
C SER A 283 21.04 9.79 -20.21
N GLU A 284 20.87 9.07 -19.09
CA GLU A 284 20.90 7.60 -19.12
C GLU A 284 19.66 7.02 -19.82
N ALA A 285 18.48 7.60 -19.60
CA ALA A 285 17.27 7.21 -20.33
C ALA A 285 17.43 7.42 -21.85
N GLU A 286 17.97 8.56 -22.27
CA GLU A 286 18.24 8.86 -23.67
C GLU A 286 19.21 7.85 -24.30
N LYS A 287 20.30 7.50 -23.60
CA LYS A 287 21.26 6.48 -24.06
C LYS A 287 20.58 5.12 -24.26
N ILE A 288 19.75 4.71 -23.31
CA ILE A 288 19.03 3.43 -23.36
C ILE A 288 18.06 3.41 -24.54
N ILE A 289 17.27 4.48 -24.74
CA ILE A 289 16.32 4.56 -25.85
C ILE A 289 17.06 4.65 -27.20
N ALA A 290 18.19 5.37 -27.26
CA ALA A 290 19.03 5.44 -28.45
C ALA A 290 19.59 4.06 -28.85
N LYS A 291 19.96 3.21 -27.88
CA LYS A 291 20.35 1.82 -28.15
C LYS A 291 19.19 1.02 -28.76
N ALA A 292 17.99 1.14 -28.21
CA ALA A 292 16.81 0.46 -28.77
C ALA A 292 16.51 0.91 -30.20
N LEU A 293 16.63 2.21 -30.49
CA LEU A 293 16.50 2.78 -31.85
C LEU A 293 17.58 2.30 -32.84
N LYS A 294 18.74 1.86 -32.34
CA LYS A 294 19.79 1.24 -33.15
C LYS A 294 19.67 -0.28 -33.23
N HIS A 295 18.60 -0.85 -32.67
CA HIS A 295 18.38 -2.30 -32.53
C HIS A 295 19.48 -3.01 -31.74
N GLU A 296 20.20 -2.28 -30.89
CA GLU A 296 21.18 -2.85 -30.00
C GLU A 296 20.48 -3.59 -28.84
N PRO A 297 21.10 -4.63 -28.27
CA PRO A 297 20.54 -5.33 -27.11
C PRO A 297 20.29 -4.37 -25.93
N VAL A 298 19.01 -4.23 -25.57
CA VAL A 298 18.54 -3.57 -24.35
C VAL A 298 17.54 -4.51 -23.69
N ASN A 299 17.65 -4.65 -22.37
CA ASN A 299 16.64 -5.33 -21.56
C ASN A 299 16.34 -4.50 -20.32
N ILE A 300 15.16 -3.88 -20.31
CA ILE A 300 14.58 -3.26 -19.12
C ILE A 300 13.25 -3.92 -18.91
N SER A 301 13.17 -4.79 -17.90
CA SER A 301 11.93 -5.45 -17.53
C SER A 301 11.85 -5.59 -16.02
N GLY A 302 10.62 -5.68 -15.51
CA GLY A 302 10.33 -6.00 -14.12
C GLY A 302 10.50 -7.46 -13.74
N ASN A 303 10.94 -8.32 -14.66
CA ASN A 303 11.26 -9.69 -14.31
C ASN A 303 12.52 -9.68 -13.45
N GLU A 304 12.35 -9.73 -12.14
CA GLU A 304 13.36 -10.11 -11.14
C GLU A 304 13.81 -11.59 -11.30
N LYS A 305 13.95 -12.06 -12.55
CA LYS A 305 14.62 -13.31 -12.92
C LYS A 305 15.90 -13.03 -13.74
N GLU A 306 16.51 -11.87 -13.54
CA GLU A 306 17.93 -11.68 -13.90
C GLU A 306 18.80 -12.16 -12.73
N GLY A 307 18.99 -13.48 -12.66
CA GLY A 307 20.14 -14.17 -12.07
C GLY A 307 20.60 -13.79 -10.66
N LYS A 308 20.13 -14.52 -9.65
CA LYS A 308 20.98 -15.32 -8.74
C LYS A 308 20.25 -16.61 -8.38
#